data_AF-A0A1G0B751-F1
#
_entry.id   AF-A0A1G0B751-F1
#
_cell.length_a   1.000
_cell.length_b   1.000
_cell.length_c   1.000
_cell.angle_alpha   90.00
_cell.angle_beta   90.00
_cell.angle_gamma   90.00
#
_symmetry.space_group_name_H-M   'P 1'
#
loop_
_entity.id
_entity.type
_entity.pdbx_description
1 polymer ?
#
loop_
_entity_poly.entity_id
_entity_poly.type
_entity_poly.pdbx_seq_one_letter_code
_entity_poly.pdbx_strand_id
1 'polypeptide(L)'
;MKLNLVIFLSFLIILSCGDANLQEENKPQIKDSIYYKPVKPSIIYSESDSVWIIFREKLLTKNIDSLSMLIKFPLKIKGTLDSYPIHYVNQNEFTDFINVFLKEFILSSSGKAITNYEDLKMMNKPKYLFNEPESFRINQFFFVKESNQWKLEQIYSDVLNGK
;
A
#
# COMPACT_ATOMS: atom_id res chain seq x y z
N MET A 1 9.14 49.02 19.90
CA MET A 1 9.42 49.04 21.34
C MET A 1 8.44 48.09 22.04
N LYS A 2 8.94 47.29 22.99
CA LYS A 2 8.24 46.32 23.87
C LYS A 2 8.05 44.87 23.35
N LEU A 3 9.17 44.18 23.49
CA LEU A 3 9.42 42.78 23.87
C LEU A 3 8.35 42.20 24.84
N ASN A 4 7.88 40.98 24.59
CA ASN A 4 7.22 40.09 25.57
C ASN A 4 7.69 38.65 25.22
N LEU A 5 8.85 38.26 25.72
CA LEU A 5 9.07 37.47 26.94
C LEU A 5 8.37 36.10 26.91
N VAL A 6 9.12 35.15 26.35
CA VAL A 6 8.92 33.71 26.40
C VAL A 6 9.20 33.22 27.83
N ILE A 7 8.27 32.48 28.43
CA ILE A 7 8.51 31.66 29.61
C ILE A 7 7.83 30.31 29.34
N PHE A 8 8.59 29.35 28.81
CA PHE A 8 8.17 27.95 28.84
C PHE A 8 9.02 27.24 29.88
N LEU A 9 8.35 26.93 30.99
CA LEU A 9 8.89 26.34 32.20
C LEU A 9 9.47 24.95 31.88
N SER A 10 10.75 24.79 32.13
CA SER A 10 11.49 23.55 32.16
C SER A 10 11.02 22.66 33.31
N PHE A 11 10.34 21.55 32.99
CA PHE A 11 10.18 20.44 33.94
C PHE A 11 11.42 19.55 33.87
N LEU A 12 12.37 19.83 34.78
CA LEU A 12 13.36 18.86 35.23
C LEU A 12 12.61 17.70 35.92
N ILE A 13 12.65 16.50 35.32
CA ILE A 13 12.29 15.28 36.04
C ILE A 13 13.54 14.77 36.75
N ILE A 14 13.35 14.60 38.04
CA ILE A 14 14.33 14.37 39.09
C ILE A 14 14.90 12.94 38.99
N LEU A 15 16.20 12.86 39.24
CA LEU A 15 17.02 11.68 39.48
C LEU A 15 16.38 10.72 40.49
N SER A 16 16.38 9.43 40.14
CA SER A 16 16.40 8.36 41.14
C SER A 16 17.37 7.28 40.67
N CYS A 17 18.64 7.44 41.05
CA CYS A 17 19.55 6.31 41.15
C CYS A 17 19.24 5.62 42.47
N GLY A 18 18.50 4.51 42.40
CA GLY A 18 18.43 3.56 43.49
C GLY A 18 19.63 2.62 43.41
N ASP A 19 20.57 2.76 44.35
CA ASP A 19 21.62 1.77 44.58
C ASP A 19 21.00 0.52 45.21
N ALA A 20 20.64 -0.44 44.36
CA ALA A 20 20.28 -1.78 44.79
C ALA A 20 21.55 -2.63 44.92
N ASN A 21 22.06 -2.68 46.14
CA ASN A 21 23.05 -3.65 46.60
C ASN A 21 22.38 -5.04 46.59
N LEU A 22 22.68 -5.85 45.57
CA LEU A 22 22.24 -7.25 45.51
C LEU A 22 23.44 -8.16 45.65
N GLN A 23 23.38 -8.97 46.71
CA GLN A 23 24.32 -10.02 47.03
C GLN A 23 24.47 -11.00 45.87
N GLU A 24 25.71 -11.32 45.55
CA GLU A 24 26.11 -12.30 44.55
C GLU A 24 25.86 -13.71 45.10
N GLU A 25 24.62 -14.21 44.92
CA GLU A 25 24.33 -15.63 45.13
C GLU A 25 24.91 -16.45 43.96
N ASN A 26 25.79 -17.39 44.30
CA ASN A 26 26.37 -18.39 43.42
C ASN A 26 25.28 -19.15 42.64
N LYS A 27 25.05 -18.75 41.39
CA LYS A 27 24.22 -19.49 40.45
C LYS A 27 24.99 -20.71 39.91
N PRO A 28 24.40 -21.91 39.92
CA PRO A 28 25.00 -23.06 39.23
C PRO A 28 25.16 -22.73 37.75
N GLN A 29 26.35 -22.99 37.20
CA GLN A 29 26.62 -22.87 35.78
C GLN A 29 25.76 -23.88 35.02
N ILE A 30 24.62 -23.41 34.50
CA ILE A 30 23.81 -24.16 33.54
C ILE A 30 24.61 -24.19 32.24
N LYS A 31 25.24 -25.34 32.01
CA LYS A 31 25.80 -25.77 30.73
C LYS A 31 24.74 -25.63 29.64
N ASP A 32 25.15 -25.04 28.52
CA ASP A 32 24.45 -25.00 27.24
C ASP A 32 23.14 -24.20 27.21
N SER A 33 23.26 -22.87 27.31
CA SER A 33 22.23 -21.97 26.78
C SER A 33 22.10 -22.20 25.26
N ILE A 34 21.07 -22.94 24.85
CA ILE A 34 20.66 -23.04 23.45
C ILE A 34 20.31 -21.61 23.01
N TYR A 35 21.20 -21.00 22.22
CA TYR A 35 20.94 -19.70 21.60
C TYR A 35 19.84 -19.89 20.56
N TYR A 36 18.59 -19.71 20.99
CA TYR A 36 17.45 -19.62 20.08
C TYR A 36 17.64 -18.34 19.26
N LYS A 37 18.23 -18.47 18.08
CA LYS A 37 18.20 -17.41 17.08
C LYS A 37 16.72 -17.16 16.78
N PRO A 38 16.16 -15.98 17.06
CA PRO A 38 14.76 -15.72 16.81
C PRO A 38 14.54 -15.91 15.31
N VAL A 39 13.77 -16.93 14.95
CA VAL A 39 13.36 -17.18 13.57
C VAL A 39 12.48 -16.00 13.20
N LYS A 40 12.96 -15.16 12.28
CA LYS A 40 12.20 -14.02 11.77
C LYS A 40 10.85 -14.57 11.28
N PRO A 41 9.72 -14.11 11.81
CA PRO A 41 8.43 -14.66 11.42
C PRO A 41 8.27 -14.51 9.90
N SER A 42 8.07 -15.64 9.22
CA SER A 42 7.69 -15.65 7.81
C SER A 42 6.35 -14.94 7.70
N ILE A 43 6.34 -13.76 7.07
CA ILE A 43 5.10 -13.02 6.83
C ILE A 43 4.26 -13.88 5.87
N ILE A 44 3.15 -14.42 6.37
CA ILE A 44 2.18 -15.15 5.56
C ILE A 44 1.32 -14.09 4.88
N TYR A 45 1.49 -13.92 3.56
CA TYR A 45 0.65 -13.04 2.77
C TYR A 45 -0.63 -13.76 2.35
N SER A 46 -1.74 -13.05 2.30
CA SER A 46 -2.94 -13.57 1.66
C SER A 46 -2.75 -13.70 0.14
N GLU A 47 -3.62 -14.46 -0.52
CA GLU A 47 -3.61 -14.58 -1.99
C GLU A 47 -3.80 -13.20 -2.65
N SER A 48 -4.75 -12.38 -2.15
CA SER A 48 -5.02 -11.03 -2.65
C SER A 48 -3.83 -10.08 -2.45
N ASP A 49 -3.10 -10.19 -1.33
CA ASP A 49 -1.88 -9.40 -1.11
C ASP A 49 -0.81 -9.74 -2.14
N SER A 50 -0.65 -11.03 -2.45
CA SER A 50 0.31 -11.51 -3.43
C SER A 50 -0.02 -10.98 -4.83
N VAL A 51 -1.30 -11.03 -5.22
CA VAL A 51 -1.79 -10.47 -6.49
C VAL A 51 -1.52 -8.97 -6.57
N TRP A 52 -1.84 -8.22 -5.51
CA TRP A 52 -1.60 -6.78 -5.44
C TRP A 52 -0.12 -6.43 -5.58
N ILE A 53 0.76 -7.13 -4.86
CA ILE A 53 2.21 -6.91 -4.91
C ILE A 53 2.73 -7.09 -6.34
N ILE A 54 2.35 -8.20 -6.98
CA ILE A 54 2.78 -8.52 -8.35
C ILE A 54 2.23 -7.46 -9.32
N PHE A 55 0.93 -7.16 -9.27
CA PHE A 55 0.29 -6.18 -10.13
C PHE A 55 0.97 -4.81 -10.02
N ARG A 56 1.16 -4.32 -8.79
CA ARG A 56 1.79 -3.03 -8.51
C ARG A 56 3.23 -2.99 -9.01
N GLU A 57 4.01 -4.04 -8.79
CA GLU A 57 5.39 -4.13 -9.31
C GLU A 57 5.42 -4.02 -10.83
N LYS A 58 4.59 -4.80 -11.54
CA LYS A 58 4.52 -4.77 -13.01
C LYS A 58 4.06 -3.40 -13.53
N LEU A 59 3.10 -2.78 -12.84
CA LEU A 59 2.60 -1.46 -13.17
C LEU A 59 3.68 -0.37 -12.99
N LEU A 60 4.42 -0.38 -11.89
CA LEU A 60 5.49 0.59 -11.60
C LEU A 60 6.71 0.42 -12.50
N THR A 61 7.03 -0.82 -12.88
CA THR A 61 8.13 -1.14 -13.81
C THR A 61 7.75 -1.00 -15.28
N LYS A 62 6.49 -0.67 -15.58
CA LYS A 62 5.95 -0.55 -16.95
C LYS A 62 6.15 -1.82 -17.79
N ASN A 63 6.14 -2.99 -17.16
CA ASN A 63 6.22 -4.26 -17.88
C ASN A 63 4.82 -4.62 -18.42
N ILE A 64 4.45 -3.99 -19.54
CA ILE A 64 3.10 -4.05 -20.10
C ILE A 64 2.71 -5.48 -20.49
N ASP A 65 3.63 -6.25 -21.06
CA ASP A 65 3.36 -7.63 -21.48
C ASP A 65 2.95 -8.49 -20.28
N SER A 66 3.70 -8.42 -19.17
CA SER A 66 3.36 -9.14 -17.94
C SER A 66 2.08 -8.61 -17.31
N LEU A 67 1.87 -7.29 -17.35
CA LEU A 67 0.68 -6.65 -16.79
C LEU A 67 -0.59 -7.06 -17.54
N SER A 68 -0.52 -7.22 -18.87
CA SER A 68 -1.64 -7.64 -19.71
C SER A 68 -2.18 -9.03 -19.32
N MET A 69 -1.33 -9.92 -18.82
CA MET A 69 -1.73 -11.25 -18.33
C MET A 69 -2.54 -11.19 -17.04
N LEU A 70 -2.49 -10.07 -16.31
CA LEU A 70 -3.22 -9.83 -15.07
C LEU A 70 -4.51 -9.06 -15.30
N ILE A 71 -4.87 -8.77 -16.54
CA ILE A 71 -6.03 -7.94 -16.88
C ILE A 71 -7.07 -8.78 -17.63
N LYS A 72 -8.34 -8.55 -17.29
CA LYS A 72 -9.48 -9.02 -18.06
C LYS A 72 -9.80 -7.96 -19.10
N PHE A 73 -9.59 -8.29 -20.37
CA PHE A 73 -9.96 -7.41 -21.49
C PHE A 73 -11.36 -7.76 -22.05
N PRO A 74 -12.15 -6.76 -22.48
CA PRO A 74 -11.87 -5.33 -22.37
C PRO A 74 -11.93 -4.84 -20.92
N LEU A 75 -10.97 -3.97 -20.54
CA LEU A 75 -10.87 -3.41 -19.21
C LEU A 75 -11.92 -2.30 -19.03
N LYS A 76 -12.69 -2.35 -17.95
CA LYS A 76 -13.71 -1.33 -17.64
C LYS A 76 -13.05 -0.13 -16.98
N ILE A 77 -13.30 1.07 -17.49
CA ILE A 77 -12.93 2.33 -16.86
C ILE A 77 -14.22 3.02 -16.40
N LYS A 78 -14.46 2.99 -15.09
CA LYS A 78 -15.63 3.64 -14.48
C LYS A 78 -15.21 4.98 -13.89
N GLY A 79 -15.98 6.02 -14.11
CA GLY A 79 -15.78 7.30 -13.45
C GLY A 79 -15.96 7.25 -11.92
N THR A 80 -15.50 8.31 -11.23
CA THR A 80 -15.73 8.45 -9.79
C THR A 80 -17.18 8.81 -9.46
N LEU A 81 -17.89 9.43 -10.40
CA LEU A 81 -19.32 9.71 -10.32
C LEU A 81 -20.13 8.62 -11.02
N ASP A 82 -21.24 8.20 -10.42
CA ASP A 82 -22.12 7.17 -10.99
C ASP A 82 -22.81 7.61 -12.30
N SER A 83 -22.86 8.91 -12.57
CA SER A 83 -23.39 9.46 -13.82
C SER A 83 -22.42 9.34 -15.00
N TYR A 84 -21.13 9.08 -14.75
CA TYR A 84 -20.14 8.97 -15.81
C TYR A 84 -20.31 7.67 -16.58
N PRO A 85 -20.19 7.70 -17.93
CA PRO A 85 -20.28 6.50 -18.73
C PRO A 85 -19.13 5.54 -18.39
N ILE A 86 -19.39 4.24 -18.55
CA ILE A 86 -18.33 3.23 -18.48
C ILE A 86 -17.65 3.19 -19.85
N HIS A 87 -16.34 3.40 -19.86
CA HIS A 87 -15.51 3.21 -21.04
C HIS A 87 -14.88 1.83 -21.02
N TYR A 88 -14.56 1.30 -22.19
CA TYR A 88 -13.92 0.00 -22.35
C TYR A 88 -12.59 0.20 -23.07
N VAL A 89 -11.51 -0.26 -22.45
CA VAL A 89 -10.15 -0.19 -23.00
C VAL A 89 -9.74 -1.59 -23.45
N ASN A 90 -9.48 -1.75 -24.74
CA ASN A 90 -9.00 -3.00 -25.30
C ASN A 90 -7.49 -3.18 -25.05
N GLN A 91 -6.99 -4.39 -25.28
CA GLN A 91 -5.58 -4.71 -25.03
C GLN A 91 -4.60 -3.82 -25.81
N ASN A 92 -4.93 -3.48 -27.06
CA ASN A 92 -4.13 -2.59 -27.91
C ASN A 92 -4.15 -1.12 -27.46
N GLU A 93 -5.15 -0.70 -26.70
CA GLU A 93 -5.31 0.68 -26.18
C GLU A 93 -4.75 0.83 -24.76
N PHE A 94 -4.47 -0.30 -24.09
CA PHE A 94 -4.11 -0.34 -22.69
C PHE A 94 -2.82 0.41 -22.36
N THR A 95 -1.79 0.29 -23.21
CA THR A 95 -0.51 0.97 -23.02
C THR A 95 -0.68 2.50 -23.00
N ASP A 96 -1.49 3.03 -23.90
CA ASP A 96 -1.74 4.47 -23.97
C ASP A 96 -2.56 4.94 -22.78
N PHE A 97 -3.63 4.20 -22.46
CA PHE A 97 -4.44 4.47 -21.27
C PHE A 97 -3.59 4.50 -20.00
N ILE A 98 -2.77 3.47 -19.74
CA ILE A 98 -2.03 3.36 -18.47
C ILE A 98 -0.97 4.46 -18.33
N ASN A 99 -0.38 4.90 -19.45
CA ASN A 99 0.57 6.01 -19.47
C ASN A 99 -0.08 7.35 -19.11
N VAL A 100 -1.34 7.56 -19.49
CA VAL A 100 -2.11 8.75 -19.11
C VAL A 100 -2.58 8.62 -17.66
N PHE A 101 -3.15 7.47 -17.29
CA PHE A 101 -3.62 7.18 -15.95
C PHE A 101 -2.54 7.39 -14.88
N LEU A 102 -1.31 6.90 -15.11
CA LEU A 102 -0.22 7.06 -14.14
C LEU A 102 0.22 8.53 -13.94
N LYS A 103 -0.11 9.42 -14.88
CA LYS A 103 0.18 10.86 -14.82
C LYS A 103 -1.01 11.69 -14.30
N GLU A 104 -2.19 11.10 -14.18
CA GLU A 104 -3.37 11.76 -13.61
C GLU A 104 -3.08 12.18 -12.17
N PHE A 105 -3.44 13.42 -11.84
CA PHE A 105 -3.34 13.95 -10.48
C PHE A 105 -4.58 13.53 -9.67
N ILE A 106 -4.32 13.03 -8.47
CA ILE A 106 -5.31 12.71 -7.46
C ILE A 106 -4.98 13.41 -6.14
N LEU A 107 -5.95 13.51 -5.25
CA LEU A 107 -5.74 13.98 -3.89
C LEU A 107 -5.31 12.81 -3.01
N SER A 108 -4.15 12.92 -2.37
CA SER A 108 -3.69 11.98 -1.35
C SER A 108 -4.60 12.03 -0.11
N SER A 109 -4.40 11.08 0.81
CA SER A 109 -5.04 11.12 2.13
C SER A 109 -4.69 12.36 2.97
N SER A 110 -3.58 13.04 2.66
CA SER A 110 -3.19 14.31 3.27
C SER A 110 -3.72 15.54 2.52
N GLY A 111 -4.54 15.35 1.48
CA GLY A 111 -5.06 16.42 0.64
C GLY A 111 -4.05 17.01 -0.35
N LYS A 112 -2.89 16.39 -0.52
CA LYS A 112 -1.87 16.83 -1.48
C LYS A 112 -2.19 16.29 -2.87
N ALA A 113 -2.11 17.13 -3.89
CA ALA A 113 -2.13 16.68 -5.28
C ALA A 113 -0.85 15.86 -5.58
N ILE A 114 -1.03 14.58 -5.90
CA ILE A 114 0.02 13.65 -6.31
C ILE A 114 -0.45 12.87 -7.54
N THR A 115 0.46 12.29 -8.31
CA THR A 115 0.05 11.42 -9.42
C THR A 115 -0.33 10.03 -8.92
N ASN A 116 -1.14 9.30 -9.69
CA ASN A 116 -1.41 7.88 -9.43
C ASN A 116 -0.10 7.06 -9.31
N TYR A 117 0.94 7.39 -10.08
CA TYR A 117 2.25 6.75 -9.96
C TYR A 117 2.90 6.97 -8.59
N GLU A 118 2.87 8.19 -8.05
CA GLU A 118 3.46 8.46 -6.73
C GLU A 118 2.62 7.85 -5.60
N ASP A 119 1.29 7.84 -5.72
CA ASP A 119 0.42 7.15 -4.76
C ASP A 119 0.73 5.66 -4.70
N LEU A 120 0.83 5.00 -5.86
CA LEU A 120 1.24 3.61 -5.96
C LEU A 120 2.61 3.37 -5.32
N LYS A 121 3.61 4.22 -5.57
CA LYS A 121 4.94 4.09 -4.94
C LYS A 121 4.91 4.20 -3.43
N MET A 122 4.10 5.11 -2.88
CA MET A 122 3.98 5.32 -1.44
C MET A 122 3.15 4.22 -0.74
N MET A 123 2.31 3.50 -1.48
CA MET A 123 1.51 2.41 -0.94
C MET A 123 2.36 1.16 -0.64
N ASN A 124 2.81 1.04 0.60
CA ASN A 124 3.54 -0.14 1.09
C ASN A 124 2.62 -1.30 1.52
N LYS A 125 1.37 -1.01 1.85
CA LYS A 125 0.36 -2.01 2.25
C LYS A 125 -0.93 -1.80 1.46
N PRO A 126 -1.58 -2.87 1.00
CA PRO A 126 -2.87 -2.76 0.32
C PRO A 126 -3.90 -2.15 1.26
N LYS A 127 -4.57 -1.10 0.80
CA LYS A 127 -5.72 -0.51 1.50
C LYS A 127 -7.00 -1.02 0.83
N TYR A 128 -7.49 -2.15 1.33
CA TYR A 128 -8.72 -2.75 0.83
C TYR A 128 -9.91 -1.83 1.13
N LEU A 129 -10.73 -1.58 0.10
CA LEU A 129 -12.07 -1.02 0.28
C LEU A 129 -13.08 -2.14 0.59
N PHE A 130 -12.87 -3.32 0.00
CA PHE A 130 -13.47 -4.59 0.41
C PHE A 130 -12.59 -5.75 -0.07
N ASN A 131 -12.77 -6.93 0.54
CA ASN A 131 -12.04 -8.17 0.20
C ASN A 131 -12.96 -9.38 0.43
N GLU A 132 -13.44 -9.97 -0.66
CA GLU A 132 -14.32 -11.14 -0.71
C GLU A 132 -13.60 -12.33 -1.37
N PRO A 133 -14.07 -13.58 -1.21
CA PRO A 133 -13.39 -14.77 -1.74
C PRO A 133 -13.08 -14.72 -3.24
N GLU A 134 -13.97 -14.11 -4.04
CA GLU A 134 -13.88 -14.08 -5.51
C GLU A 134 -13.68 -12.66 -6.08
N SER A 135 -13.63 -11.63 -5.22
CA SER A 135 -13.42 -10.24 -5.67
C SER A 135 -12.78 -9.39 -4.59
N PHE A 136 -11.93 -8.43 -4.96
CA PHE A 136 -11.43 -7.44 -4.01
C PHE A 136 -11.17 -6.10 -4.70
N ARG A 137 -11.16 -5.03 -3.90
CA ARG A 137 -10.81 -3.69 -4.39
C ARG A 137 -9.76 -3.04 -3.51
N ILE A 138 -8.71 -2.56 -4.15
CA ILE A 138 -7.65 -1.75 -3.53
C ILE A 138 -7.62 -0.42 -4.27
N ASN A 139 -7.93 0.68 -3.56
CA ASN A 139 -8.08 2.01 -4.14
C ASN A 139 -8.97 2.01 -5.42
N GLN A 140 -8.34 2.30 -6.56
CA GLN A 140 -8.99 2.46 -7.85
C GLN A 140 -9.05 1.14 -8.63
N PHE A 141 -8.47 0.05 -8.12
CA PHE A 141 -8.32 -1.21 -8.83
C PHE A 141 -9.27 -2.26 -8.27
N PHE A 142 -10.14 -2.81 -9.13
CA PHE A 142 -11.08 -3.86 -8.80
C PHE A 142 -10.69 -5.16 -9.52
N PHE A 143 -10.49 -6.20 -8.72
CA PHE A 143 -10.06 -7.52 -9.17
C PHE A 143 -11.16 -8.54 -8.96
N VAL A 144 -11.24 -9.50 -9.88
CA VAL A 144 -12.14 -10.65 -9.83
C VAL A 144 -11.33 -11.92 -10.03
N LYS A 145 -11.79 -13.02 -9.45
CA LYS A 145 -11.23 -14.35 -9.66
C LYS A 145 -12.02 -15.06 -10.76
N GLU A 146 -11.35 -15.45 -11.84
CA GLU A 146 -11.94 -16.17 -12.97
C GLU A 146 -11.11 -17.42 -13.26
N SER A 147 -11.76 -18.59 -13.30
CA SER A 147 -11.06 -19.86 -13.54
C SER A 147 -9.83 -20.04 -12.63
N ASN A 148 -9.98 -19.66 -11.35
CA ASN A 148 -8.93 -19.69 -10.33
C ASN A 148 -7.72 -18.77 -10.61
N GLN A 149 -7.91 -17.72 -11.41
CA GLN A 149 -6.91 -16.67 -11.66
C GLN A 149 -7.48 -15.30 -11.33
N TRP A 150 -6.73 -14.48 -10.60
CA TRP A 150 -7.10 -13.10 -10.35
C TRP A 150 -6.82 -12.23 -11.57
N LYS A 151 -7.80 -11.41 -11.95
CA LYS A 151 -7.71 -10.46 -13.06
C LYS A 151 -8.22 -9.10 -12.62
N LEU A 152 -7.53 -8.05 -13.03
CA LEU A 152 -8.06 -6.69 -12.97
C LEU A 152 -9.20 -6.57 -13.98
N GLU A 153 -10.41 -6.31 -13.50
CA GLU A 153 -11.58 -6.12 -14.36
C GLU A 153 -11.89 -4.63 -14.56
N GLN A 154 -11.62 -3.80 -13.55
CA GLN A 154 -12.05 -2.41 -13.57
C GLN A 154 -11.07 -1.46 -12.89
N ILE A 155 -10.91 -0.27 -13.48
CA ILE A 155 -10.25 0.88 -12.88
C ILE A 155 -11.27 2.02 -12.67
N TYR A 156 -11.22 2.66 -11.50
CA TYR A 156 -11.97 3.87 -11.21
C TYR A 156 -11.11 5.11 -11.51
N SER A 157 -11.43 5.86 -12.56
CA SER A 157 -10.66 7.04 -12.99
C SER A 157 -11.51 7.99 -13.84
N ASP A 158 -11.20 9.29 -13.76
CA ASP A 158 -11.89 10.34 -14.53
C ASP A 158 -11.11 10.75 -15.78
N VAL A 159 -9.97 10.10 -16.09
CA VAL A 159 -9.12 10.35 -17.27
C VAL A 159 -9.92 10.44 -18.58
N LEU A 160 -10.94 9.58 -18.73
CA LEU A 160 -11.74 9.50 -19.95
C LEU A 160 -13.01 10.36 -19.91
N ASN A 161 -13.32 10.97 -18.77
CA ASN A 161 -14.51 11.81 -18.58
C ASN A 161 -14.20 13.32 -18.62
N GLY A 162 -12.93 13.71 -18.61
CA GLY A 162 -12.48 15.10 -18.69
C GLY A 162 -12.15 15.61 -20.10
N LYS A 163 -12.61 14.91 -21.16
CA LYS A 163 -12.49 15.34 -22.56
C LYS A 163 -13.78 15.95 -23.07
#